data_AF-A0A0C9WHP8-F1
#
_entry.id   AF-A0A0C9WHP8-F1
#
_cell.length_a   1.000
_cell.length_b   1.000
_cell.length_c   1.000
_cell.angle_alpha   90.00
_cell.angle_beta   90.00
_cell.angle_gamma   90.00
#
_symmetry.space_group_name_H-M   'P 1'
#
loop_
_entity.id
_entity.type
_entity.pdbx_description
1 polymer ?
#
loop_
_entity_poly.entity_id
_entity_poly.type
_entity_poly.pdbx_seq_one_letter_code
_entity_poly.pdbx_strand_id
1 'polypeptide(L)'
;MISDKSDSFLSFIVRFPGNSAGAVHSRQGIDQNTQYSAAVGSDNSRFAPFSSQMEWEIARWAKLRGPSSTAFNELMAIEGIVDTLGLSFKNSGELNKLIDKSLPGRPAFKRHEVMVGVKSNTTPTKNKIT
;
A
#
# COMPACT_ATOMS: atom_id res chain seq x y z
N MET A 1 18.84 -49.94 16.69
CA MET A 1 17.54 -49.27 16.89
C MET A 1 17.81 -47.82 17.24
N ILE A 2 17.65 -46.93 16.27
CA ILE A 2 17.82 -45.48 16.44
C ILE A 2 16.46 -44.95 16.90
N SER A 3 16.40 -44.45 18.13
CA SER A 3 15.19 -43.85 18.68
C SER A 3 15.14 -42.39 18.21
N ASP A 4 14.19 -42.13 17.32
CA ASP A 4 13.87 -40.82 16.75
C ASP A 4 13.46 -39.86 17.87
N LYS A 5 14.37 -38.96 18.27
CA LYS A 5 14.00 -37.80 19.08
C LYS A 5 13.34 -36.80 18.14
N SER A 6 12.02 -36.89 18.03
CA SER A 6 11.22 -35.78 17.52
C SER A 6 11.37 -34.61 18.49
N ASP A 7 12.30 -33.72 18.17
CA ASP A 7 12.47 -32.43 18.83
C ASP A 7 11.24 -31.59 18.46
N SER A 8 10.19 -31.75 19.27
CA SER A 8 8.97 -30.96 19.16
C SER A 8 9.33 -29.53 19.55
N PHE A 9 9.69 -28.71 18.56
CA PHE A 9 9.73 -27.27 18.70
C PHE A 9 8.34 -26.80 19.15
N LEU A 10 8.16 -26.72 20.47
CA LEU A 10 6.97 -26.18 21.10
C LEU A 10 6.78 -24.77 20.57
N SER A 11 5.79 -24.60 19.70
CA SER A 11 5.40 -23.31 19.19
C SER A 11 4.95 -22.47 20.38
N PHE A 12 5.70 -21.41 20.71
CA PHE A 12 5.29 -20.47 21.72
C PHE A 12 4.35 -19.45 21.07
N ILE A 13 3.09 -19.47 21.48
CA ILE A 13 2.09 -18.51 21.02
C ILE A 13 2.15 -17.30 21.94
N VAL A 14 2.71 -16.19 21.45
CA VAL A 14 2.63 -14.89 22.13
C VAL A 14 1.28 -14.27 21.81
N ARG A 15 0.41 -14.19 22.81
CA ARG A 15 -0.85 -13.44 22.68
C ARG A 15 -0.52 -11.95 22.61
N PHE A 16 -1.11 -11.25 21.65
CA PHE A 16 -1.00 -9.80 21.57
C PHE A 16 -1.43 -9.20 22.92
N PRO A 17 -0.66 -8.25 23.50
CA PRO A 17 -0.86 -7.79 24.88
C PRO A 17 -2.13 -6.96 25.12
N GLY A 18 -3.01 -6.86 24.12
CA GLY A 18 -4.31 -6.20 24.23
C GLY A 18 -5.42 -6.94 23.49
N ASN A 19 -6.64 -6.88 24.03
CA ASN A 19 -7.85 -7.42 23.40
C ASN A 19 -8.30 -6.61 22.16
N SER A 20 -7.53 -5.60 21.78
CA SER A 20 -7.82 -4.67 20.69
C SER A 20 -7.05 -5.01 19.40
N ALA A 21 -6.43 -6.19 19.31
CA ALA A 21 -5.85 -6.65 18.06
C ALA A 21 -6.94 -6.73 16.98
N GLY A 22 -6.82 -5.92 15.94
CA GLY A 22 -7.87 -5.79 14.91
C GLY A 22 -9.05 -4.89 15.28
N ALA A 23 -9.07 -4.29 16.47
CA ALA A 23 -10.07 -3.29 16.83
C ALA A 23 -9.84 -2.00 16.05
N VAL A 24 -10.93 -1.37 15.61
CA VAL A 24 -10.90 -0.07 14.93
C VAL A 24 -10.37 0.97 15.92
N HIS A 25 -9.21 1.56 15.62
CA HIS A 25 -8.68 2.68 16.40
C HIS A 25 -9.68 3.85 16.41
N SER A 26 -9.84 4.50 17.57
CA SER A 26 -10.72 5.66 17.75
C SER A 26 -10.56 6.68 16.62
N ARG A 27 -11.64 6.96 15.90
CA ARG A 27 -11.71 7.93 14.81
C ARG A 27 -11.91 9.35 15.35
N GLN A 28 -10.91 9.89 16.05
CA GLN A 28 -10.87 11.35 16.25
C GLN A 28 -10.24 11.99 15.02
N GLY A 29 -11.01 12.07 13.93
CA GLY A 29 -10.59 12.70 12.67
C GLY A 29 -11.29 12.12 11.42
N ILE A 30 -11.32 12.89 10.34
CA ILE A 30 -11.70 12.40 9.00
C ILE A 30 -10.66 11.35 8.59
N ASP A 31 -11.09 10.15 8.23
CA ASP A 31 -10.14 9.12 7.79
C ASP A 31 -9.42 9.53 6.51
N GLN A 32 -8.19 9.03 6.34
CA GLN A 32 -7.32 9.42 5.22
C GLN A 32 -7.93 9.04 3.85
N ASN A 33 -8.80 8.04 3.80
CA ASN A 33 -9.51 7.67 2.58
C ASN A 33 -10.62 8.67 2.24
N THR A 34 -11.36 9.17 3.25
CA THR A 34 -12.30 10.28 3.06
C THR A 34 -11.59 11.57 2.66
N GLN A 35 -10.42 11.88 3.23
CA GLN A 35 -9.62 13.02 2.79
C GLN A 35 -9.13 12.87 1.34
N TYR A 36 -8.62 11.68 0.98
CA TYR A 36 -8.17 11.38 -0.37
C TYR A 36 -9.32 11.48 -1.38
N SER A 37 -10.48 10.86 -1.10
CA SER A 37 -11.65 10.91 -1.98
C SER A 37 -12.22 12.32 -2.13
N ALA A 38 -12.20 13.15 -1.07
CA ALA A 38 -12.55 14.56 -1.19
C ALA A 38 -11.55 15.35 -2.04
N ALA A 39 -10.26 15.05 -1.94
CA ALA A 39 -9.19 15.74 -2.66
C ALA A 39 -9.05 15.31 -4.14
N VAL A 40 -9.47 14.10 -4.51
CA VAL A 40 -9.60 13.67 -5.92
C VAL A 40 -10.65 14.51 -6.65
N GLY A 41 -11.51 15.21 -5.92
CA GLY A 41 -12.56 16.05 -6.49
C GLY A 41 -13.74 15.22 -6.99
N SER A 42 -14.93 15.79 -6.90
CA SER A 42 -16.13 15.28 -7.55
C SER A 42 -16.18 15.73 -9.02
N ASP A 43 -15.04 15.75 -9.72
CA ASP A 43 -15.08 16.04 -11.15
C ASP A 43 -16.02 15.00 -11.77
N ASN A 44 -17.13 15.49 -12.34
CA ASN A 44 -18.29 14.70 -12.77
C ASN A 44 -17.95 13.59 -13.80
N SER A 45 -16.71 13.51 -14.24
CA SER A 45 -16.20 12.42 -15.07
C SER A 45 -15.74 11.26 -14.19
N ARG A 46 -16.49 10.15 -14.24
CA ARG A 46 -16.12 8.84 -13.66
C ARG A 46 -14.69 8.39 -14.04
N PHE A 47 -14.12 8.96 -15.11
CA PHE A 47 -12.81 8.61 -15.64
C PHE A 47 -11.74 9.68 -15.38
N ALA A 48 -12.02 10.70 -14.56
CA ALA A 48 -11.01 11.68 -14.18
C ALA A 48 -9.75 10.98 -13.61
N PRO A 49 -8.53 11.46 -13.95
CA PRO A 49 -8.21 12.69 -14.68
C PRO A 49 -8.23 12.56 -16.22
N PHE A 50 -8.69 11.43 -16.75
CA PHE A 50 -8.69 11.15 -18.18
C PHE A 50 -9.92 11.75 -18.88
N SER A 51 -9.74 12.08 -20.14
CA SER A 51 -10.74 12.76 -20.99
C SER A 51 -11.82 11.80 -21.46
N SER A 52 -11.55 10.50 -21.51
CA SER A 52 -12.48 9.47 -21.98
C SER A 52 -12.31 8.13 -21.25
N GLN A 53 -13.33 7.27 -21.36
CA GLN A 53 -13.24 5.88 -20.89
C GLN A 53 -12.11 5.12 -21.58
N MET A 54 -11.95 5.28 -22.89
CA MET A 54 -10.91 4.61 -23.69
C MET A 54 -9.52 4.96 -23.16
N GLU A 55 -9.27 6.25 -22.93
CA GLU A 55 -8.01 6.72 -22.38
C GLU A 55 -7.73 6.13 -20.99
N TRP A 56 -8.74 6.10 -20.11
CA TRP A 56 -8.64 5.49 -18.79
C TRP A 56 -8.36 3.98 -18.86
N GLU A 57 -9.01 3.25 -19.77
CA GLU A 57 -8.80 1.81 -19.94
C GLU A 57 -7.37 1.49 -20.40
N ILE A 58 -6.83 2.29 -21.33
CA ILE A 58 -5.44 2.16 -21.80
C ILE A 58 -4.45 2.48 -20.68
N ALA A 59 -4.67 3.58 -19.96
CA ALA A 59 -3.84 3.97 -18.82
C ALA A 59 -3.86 2.88 -17.72
N ARG A 60 -5.05 2.36 -17.40
CA ARG A 60 -5.23 1.27 -16.43
C ARG A 60 -4.53 -0.01 -16.89
N TRP A 61 -4.69 -0.39 -18.15
CA TRP A 61 -4.02 -1.57 -18.71
C TRP A 61 -2.49 -1.42 -18.60
N ALA A 62 -1.94 -0.26 -18.97
CA ALA A 62 -0.51 0.00 -18.85
C ALA A 62 -0.03 -0.11 -17.40
N LYS A 63 -0.79 0.43 -16.44
CA LYS A 63 -0.42 0.35 -15.02
C LYS A 63 -0.56 -1.03 -14.39
N LEU A 64 -1.57 -1.80 -14.81
CA LEU A 64 -1.82 -3.14 -14.25
C LEU A 64 -0.95 -4.22 -14.89
N ARG A 65 -0.69 -4.13 -16.20
CA ARG A 65 0.13 -5.11 -16.93
C ARG A 65 1.61 -4.81 -16.83
N GLY A 66 1.98 -3.56 -16.58
CA GLY A 66 3.36 -3.13 -16.40
C GLY A 66 4.26 -3.42 -17.61
N PRO A 67 3.89 -3.05 -18.85
CA PRO A 67 4.87 -3.03 -19.93
C PRO A 67 6.03 -2.10 -19.53
N SER A 68 7.23 -2.37 -20.05
CA SER A 68 8.34 -1.44 -19.85
C SER A 68 7.99 -0.07 -20.44
N SER A 69 8.55 0.99 -19.85
CA SER A 69 8.36 2.35 -20.38
C SER A 69 8.74 2.45 -21.85
N THR A 70 9.78 1.73 -22.27
CA THR A 70 10.21 1.64 -23.67
C THR A 70 9.15 0.99 -24.54
N ALA A 71 8.65 -0.20 -24.18
CA ALA A 71 7.64 -0.90 -24.97
C ALA A 71 6.33 -0.11 -25.09
N PHE A 72 5.93 0.58 -24.01
CA PHE A 72 4.76 1.45 -24.05
C PHE A 72 4.99 2.67 -24.96
N ASN A 73 6.18 3.28 -24.90
CA ASN A 73 6.52 4.41 -25.78
C ASN A 73 6.59 3.98 -27.25
N GLU A 74 7.13 2.79 -27.55
CA GLU A 74 7.16 2.23 -28.91
C GLU A 74 5.75 2.02 -29.46
N LEU A 75 4.82 1.51 -28.64
CA LEU A 75 3.41 1.40 -29.02
C LEU A 75 2.80 2.78 -29.33
N MET A 76 3.03 3.77 -28.47
CA MET A 76 2.52 5.13 -28.67
C MET A 76 3.17 5.85 -29.86
N ALA A 77 4.37 5.44 -30.27
CA ALA A 77 5.09 6.01 -31.40
C ALA A 77 4.60 5.50 -32.77
N ILE A 78 3.75 4.47 -32.79
CA ILE A 78 3.07 4.04 -34.01
C ILE A 78 2.21 5.21 -34.52
N GLU A 79 2.42 5.58 -35.78
CA GLU A 79 1.76 6.71 -36.40
C GLU A 79 0.22 6.59 -36.28
N GLY A 80 -0.40 7.65 -35.79
CA GLY A 80 -1.86 7.74 -35.63
C GLY A 80 -2.44 7.04 -34.39
N ILE A 81 -1.67 6.27 -33.61
CA ILE A 81 -2.23 5.58 -32.42
C ILE A 81 -2.77 6.57 -31.38
N VAL A 82 -2.02 7.63 -31.07
CA VAL A 82 -2.39 8.62 -30.05
C VAL A 82 -3.69 9.33 -30.45
N ASP A 83 -3.80 9.74 -31.70
CA ASP A 83 -4.97 10.45 -32.22
C ASP A 83 -6.19 9.51 -32.35
N THR A 84 -5.98 8.29 -32.85
CA THR A 84 -7.05 7.29 -33.03
C THR A 84 -7.65 6.87 -31.71
N LEU A 85 -6.83 6.73 -30.66
CA LEU A 85 -7.26 6.35 -29.33
C LEU A 85 -7.68 7.54 -28.46
N GLY A 86 -7.52 8.78 -28.96
CA GLY A 86 -7.88 10.01 -28.27
C GLY A 86 -7.11 10.21 -26.96
N LEU A 87 -5.80 9.92 -26.96
CA LEU A 87 -4.97 10.00 -25.77
C LEU A 87 -4.44 11.42 -25.55
N SER A 88 -4.52 11.92 -24.33
CA SER A 88 -3.97 13.21 -23.91
C SER A 88 -2.48 13.15 -23.58
N PHE A 89 -1.89 11.96 -23.62
CA PHE A 89 -0.47 11.70 -23.34
C PHE A 89 0.14 10.89 -24.50
N LYS A 90 1.40 11.17 -24.84
CA LYS A 90 2.09 10.46 -25.95
C LYS A 90 3.15 9.46 -25.51
N ASN A 91 3.38 9.31 -24.20
CA ASN A 91 4.38 8.39 -23.66
C ASN A 91 4.11 8.06 -22.18
N SER A 92 4.82 7.04 -21.68
CA SER A 92 4.77 6.60 -20.28
C SER A 92 5.09 7.71 -19.28
N GLY A 93 6.03 8.60 -19.62
CA GLY A 93 6.41 9.72 -18.76
C GLY A 93 5.29 10.74 -18.58
N GLU A 94 4.58 11.08 -19.66
CA GLU A 94 3.41 11.97 -19.62
C GLU A 94 2.23 11.35 -18.90
N LEU A 95 1.98 10.06 -19.11
CA LEU A 95 0.98 9.32 -18.34
C LEU A 95 1.28 9.38 -16.83
N ASN A 96 2.53 9.15 -16.45
CA ASN A 96 2.95 9.23 -15.04
C ASN A 96 2.77 10.66 -14.49
N LYS A 97 3.23 11.67 -15.24
CA LYS A 97 3.09 13.08 -14.86
C LYS A 97 1.62 13.48 -14.72
N LEU A 98 0.74 12.99 -15.57
CA LEU A 98 -0.70 13.26 -15.48
C LEU A 98 -1.27 12.70 -14.18
N ILE A 99 -0.94 11.45 -13.86
CA ILE A 99 -1.39 10.78 -12.62
C ILE A 99 -0.83 11.50 -11.39
N ASP A 100 0.47 11.79 -11.37
CA ASP A 100 1.15 12.42 -10.23
C ASP A 100 0.66 13.84 -9.95
N LYS A 101 0.24 14.58 -11.00
CA LYS A 101 -0.30 15.94 -10.85
C LYS A 101 -1.77 15.96 -10.44
N SER A 102 -2.55 15.03 -10.97
CA SER A 102 -4.01 15.10 -10.87
C SER A 102 -4.57 14.33 -9.68
N LEU A 103 -3.84 13.33 -9.19
CA LEU A 103 -4.25 12.59 -8.01
C LEU A 103 -3.57 13.18 -6.75
N PRO A 104 -4.29 13.29 -5.62
CA PRO A 104 -3.68 13.69 -4.38
C PRO A 104 -2.59 12.69 -3.98
N GLY A 105 -1.50 13.22 -3.42
CA GLY A 105 -0.34 12.43 -3.03
C GLY A 105 -0.71 11.28 -2.09
N ARG A 106 0.11 10.21 -2.13
CA ARG A 106 -0.10 9.03 -1.28
C ARG A 106 -0.14 9.45 0.20
N PRO A 107 -1.11 8.96 0.99
CA PRO A 107 -1.15 9.23 2.43
C PRO A 107 0.18 8.86 3.09
N ALA A 108 0.71 9.75 3.92
CA ALA A 108 1.98 9.51 4.61
C ALA A 108 1.80 8.40 5.67
N PHE A 109 2.68 7.41 5.67
CA PHE A 109 2.71 6.41 6.73
C PHE A 109 3.29 7.03 8.01
N LYS A 110 2.54 6.99 9.11
CA LYS A 110 3.04 7.34 10.46
C LYS A 110 3.56 6.07 11.14
N ARG A 111 4.87 5.98 11.36
CA ARG A 111 5.49 4.88 12.09
C ARG A 111 5.51 5.20 13.60
N HIS A 112 4.98 4.30 14.42
CA HIS A 112 5.12 4.35 15.88
C HIS A 112 5.94 3.14 16.31
N GLU A 113 7.06 3.38 16.99
CA GLU A 113 7.88 2.31 17.55
C GLU A 113 7.27 1.86 18.88
N VAL A 114 7.03 0.56 19.03
CA VAL A 114 6.50 -0.03 20.26
C VAL A 114 7.61 -0.84 20.90
N MET A 115 8.02 -0.44 22.10
CA MET A 115 8.94 -1.22 22.92
C MET A 115 8.16 -2.34 23.63
N VAL A 116 8.36 -3.59 23.19
CA VAL A 116 7.79 -4.76 23.87
C VAL A 116 8.72 -5.12 25.04
N GLY A 117 8.31 -4.78 26.26
CA GLY A 117 9.06 -5.12 27.47
C GLY A 117 9.08 -6.63 27.71
N VAL A 118 10.25 -7.26 27.60
CA VAL A 118 10.50 -8.61 28.12
C VAL A 118 10.51 -8.52 29.64
N LYS A 119 9.51 -9.10 30.31
CA LYS A 119 9.57 -9.28 31.77
C LYS A 119 10.66 -10.33 32.06
N SER A 120 11.77 -9.91 32.65
CA SER A 120 12.73 -10.83 33.26
C SER A 120 12.14 -11.35 34.57
N ASN A 121 12.07 -12.67 34.71
CA ASN A 121 11.60 -13.32 35.92
C ASN A 121 12.70 -13.20 36.97
N THR A 122 12.51 -12.32 37.97
CA THR A 122 13.44 -12.20 39.11
C THR A 122 13.31 -13.44 40.00
N THR A 123 14.37 -14.23 40.11
CA THR A 123 14.53 -15.33 41.07
C THR A 123 14.65 -14.78 42.50
N PRO A 124 13.99 -15.36 43.52
CA PRO A 124 14.13 -14.88 44.90
C PRO A 124 15.45 -15.37 45.50
N THR A 125 16.38 -14.44 45.78
CA THR A 125 17.56 -14.70 46.60
C THR A 125 17.15 -14.80 48.07
N LYS A 126 17.38 -15.97 48.69
CA LYS A 126 17.19 -16.19 50.13
C LYS A 126 18.20 -15.34 50.92
N ASN A 127 17.71 -14.45 51.78
CA ASN A 127 18.54 -13.77 52.77
C ASN A 127 18.84 -14.71 53.95
N LYS A 128 20.13 -14.80 54.31
CA LYS A 128 20.67 -15.53 55.46
C LYS A 128 20.36 -14.72 56.73
N ILE A 129 19.63 -15.33 57.65
CA ILE A 129 19.33 -14.79 58.99
C ILE A 129 20.62 -14.89 59.83
N THR A 130 20.90 -13.84 60.60
CA THR A 130 22.01 -13.80 61.58
C THR A 130 21.63 -14.57 62.84
#